data_AF-A0A1F4ZXI7-F1
#
_entry.id   AF-A0A1F4ZXI7-F1
#
_cell.length_a   1.000
_cell.length_b   1.000
_cell.length_c   1.000
_cell.angle_alpha   90.00
_cell.angle_beta   90.00
_cell.angle_gamma   90.00
#
_symmetry.space_group_name_H-M   'P 1'
#
loop_
_entity.id
_entity.type
_entity.pdbx_description
1 polymer ?
#
loop_
_entity_poly.entity_id
_entity_poly.type
_entity_poly.pdbx_seq_one_letter_code
_entity_poly.pdbx_strand_id
1 'polypeptide(L)' 'MGDEEIRVGEDDVVIVPAGVKHNIINTSTDEPLKLYTIYSPPNHPAETVHATKADAQAAEEEEK' A
#
# COMPACT_ATOMS: atom_id res chain seq x y z
N MET A 1 5.08 -7.07 8.38
CA MET A 1 4.60 -6.04 9.31
C MET A 1 5.50 -6.07 10.52
N GLY A 2 6.22 -4.98 10.80
CA GLY A 2 7.42 -5.09 11.63
C GLY A 2 8.39 -6.10 11.00
N ASP A 3 8.86 -7.06 11.79
CA ASP A 3 9.79 -8.11 11.36
C ASP A 3 9.08 -9.41 10.89
N GLU A 4 7.75 -9.43 10.87
CA GLU A 4 6.97 -10.63 10.53
C GLU A 4 6.43 -10.60 9.10
N GLU A 5 6.38 -11.76 8.45
CA GLU A 5 5.75 -11.96 7.15
C GLU A 5 4.46 -12.80 7.30
N ILE A 6 3.39 -12.34 6.65
CA ILE A 6 2.06 -12.96 6.72
C ILE A 6 1.54 -13.12 5.30
N ARG A 7 1.03 -14.31 4.96
CA ARG A 7 0.31 -14.52 3.70
C ARG A 7 -1.12 -14.02 3.85
N VAL A 8 -1.56 -13.28 2.85
CA VAL A 8 -2.90 -12.71 2.76
C VAL A 8 -3.50 -13.09 1.41
N GLY A 9 -4.78 -13.44 1.42
CA GLY A 9 -5.56 -13.85 0.25
C GLY A 9 -6.80 -12.98 0.04
N GLU A 10 -7.71 -13.51 -0.78
CA GLU A 10 -9.02 -12.91 -0.98
C GLU A 10 -9.79 -12.83 0.35
N ASP A 11 -10.60 -11.77 0.51
CA ASP A 11 -11.41 -11.46 1.69
C ASP A 11 -10.64 -11.18 3.01
N ASP A 12 -9.31 -11.27 3.02
CA ASP A 12 -8.49 -10.92 4.18
C ASP A 12 -8.41 -9.39 4.40
N VAL A 13 -8.25 -9.00 5.67
CA VAL A 13 -8.06 -7.60 6.07
C VAL A 13 -6.76 -7.46 6.85
N VAL A 14 -5.94 -6.50 6.44
CA VAL A 14 -4.69 -6.12 7.14
C VAL A 14 -4.90 -4.79 7.85
N ILE A 15 -4.69 -4.79 9.16
CA ILE A 15 -4.74 -3.58 9.99
C ILE A 15 -3.32 -3.15 10.30
N VAL A 16 -2.94 -1.95 9.86
CA VAL A 16 -1.62 -1.36 10.10
C VAL A 16 -1.74 -0.25 11.14
N PRO A 17 -1.26 -0.46 12.38
CA PRO A 17 -1.23 0.60 13.39
C PRO A 17 -0.27 1.74 13.02
N ALA A 18 -0.56 2.95 13.49
CA ALA A 18 0.31 4.10 13.29
C ALA A 18 1.74 3.82 13.78
N GLY A 19 2.73 4.23 12.97
CA GLY A 19 4.16 4.03 13.26
C GLY A 19 4.71 2.65 12.92
N VAL A 20 3.88 1.70 12.48
CA VAL A 20 4.33 0.35 12.11
C VAL A 20 4.82 0.31 10.66
N LYS A 21 6.06 -0.14 10.47
CA LYS A 21 6.60 -0.44 9.14
C LYS A 21 5.87 -1.63 8.51
N HIS A 22 5.48 -1.49 7.26
CA HIS A 22 4.77 -2.51 6.51
C HIS A 22 5.13 -2.43 5.03
N ASN A 23 4.93 -3.53 4.32
CA ASN A 23 5.07 -3.62 2.88
C ASN A 23 4.10 -4.70 2.38
N ILE A 24 3.49 -4.49 1.22
CA ILE A 24 2.60 -5.46 0.57
C ILE A 24 3.25 -5.84 -0.76
N ILE A 25 3.50 -7.14 -0.94
CA ILE A 25 4.16 -7.68 -2.13
C ILE A 25 3.19 -8.63 -2.82
N ASN A 26 2.88 -8.38 -4.09
CA ASN A 26 2.18 -9.37 -4.89
C ASN A 26 3.12 -10.55 -5.17
N THR A 27 2.78 -11.72 -4.63
CA THR A 27 3.55 -12.96 -4.82
C THR A 27 3.05 -13.81 -5.97
N SER A 28 1.94 -13.43 -6.63
CA SER A 28 1.45 -14.12 -7.82
C SER A 28 2.37 -13.85 -9.02
N THR A 29 2.54 -14.87 -9.86
CA THR A 29 3.37 -14.79 -11.08
C THR A 29 2.62 -14.30 -12.30
N ASP A 30 1.28 -14.35 -12.25
CA ASP A 30 0.40 -14.22 -13.41
C ASP A 30 -0.86 -13.40 -13.13
N GLU A 31 -1.20 -13.15 -11.85
CA GLU A 31 -2.40 -12.40 -11.48
C GLU A 31 -2.06 -11.06 -10.81
N PRO A 32 -2.75 -9.96 -11.21
CA PRO A 32 -2.60 -8.68 -10.55
C PRO A 32 -3.28 -8.68 -9.18
N LEU A 33 -2.56 -8.28 -8.14
CA LEU A 33 -3.13 -8.00 -6.83
C LEU A 33 -4.03 -6.76 -6.89
N LYS A 34 -5.30 -6.92 -6.49
CA LYS A 34 -6.24 -5.82 -6.31
C LYS A 34 -6.49 -5.63 -4.82
N LEU A 35 -6.28 -4.42 -4.33
CA LEU A 35 -6.54 -4.05 -2.94
C LEU A 35 -7.05 -2.62 -2.89
N TYR A 36 -7.71 -2.27 -1.79
CA TYR A 36 -8.00 -0.89 -1.42
C TYR A 36 -7.42 -0.61 -0.04
N THR A 37 -6.94 0.60 0.17
CA THR A 37 -6.44 1.06 1.46
C THR A 37 -7.32 2.18 1.99
N ILE A 38 -7.47 2.22 3.31
CA ILE A 38 -8.16 3.29 4.02
C ILE A 38 -7.16 3.88 5.00
N TYR A 39 -6.80 5.14 4.81
CA TYR A 39 -5.92 5.88 5.70
C TYR A 39 -6.73 6.78 6.64
N SER A 40 -6.26 6.90 7.88
CA SER A 40 -6.81 7.83 8.87
C SER A 40 -5.68 8.41 9.73
N PRO A 41 -5.32 9.69 9.60
CA PRO A 41 -5.89 10.69 8.68
C PRO A 41 -5.58 10.41 7.19
N PRO A 42 -6.20 11.13 6.23
CA PRO A 42 -5.87 11.01 4.80
C PRO A 42 -4.37 11.19 4.54
N ASN A 43 -3.80 10.33 3.68
CA ASN A 43 -2.36 10.35 3.37
C ASN A 43 -2.01 11.22 2.16
N HIS A 44 -2.82 11.17 1.09
CA HIS A 44 -2.58 11.91 -0.15
C HIS A 44 -3.59 13.04 -0.33
N PRO A 45 -3.27 14.05 -1.17
CA PRO A 45 -4.23 15.05 -1.62
C PRO A 45 -5.49 14.42 -2.25
N ALA A 46 -6.58 15.19 -2.26
CA ALA A 46 -7.81 14.76 -2.91
C ALA A 46 -7.60 14.56 -4.42
N GLU A 47 -8.29 13.56 -4.99
CA GLU A 47 -8.28 13.25 -6.43
C GLU A 47 -6.91 12.77 -6.99
N THR A 48 -5.94 12.46 -6.13
CA THR A 48 -4.65 11.89 -6.55
C THR A 48 -4.83 10.54 -7.28
N VAL A 49 -4.19 10.42 -8.45
CA VAL A 49 -4.14 9.19 -9.25
C VAL A 49 -2.70 8.92 -9.67
N HIS A 50 -2.13 7.81 -9.19
CA HIS A 50 -0.85 7.30 -9.65
C HIS A 50 -1.09 6.04 -10.51
N ALA A 51 -0.92 6.17 -11.82
CA ALA A 51 -1.13 5.05 -12.75
C ALA A 51 -0.01 3.99 -12.63
N THR A 52 1.19 4.40 -12.25
CA THR A 52 2.34 3.50 -12.07
C THR A 52 3.00 3.70 -10.71
N LYS A 53 3.74 2.67 -10.28
CA LYS A 53 4.56 2.76 -9.07
C LYS A 53 5.61 3.87 -9.16
N ALA A 54 6.20 4.08 -10.33
CA ALA A 54 7.22 5.12 -10.52
C ALA A 54 6.63 6.53 -10.30
N ASP A 55 5.42 6.78 -10.81
CA ASP A 55 4.72 8.06 -10.61
C ASP A 55 4.42 8.31 -9.12
N ALA A 56 3.98 7.28 -8.40
CA ALA A 56 3.74 7.36 -6.96
C ALA A 56 5.02 7.69 -6.17
N GLN A 57 6.14 7.02 -6.49
CA GLN A 57 7.42 7.26 -5.83
C GLN A 57 7.94 8.68 -6.08
N ALA A 58 7.81 9.19 -7.31
CA ALA A 58 8.20 10.56 -7.63
C ALA A 58 7.37 11.59 -6.86
N ALA A 59 6.05 11.39 -6.75
CA ALA A 59 5.18 12.28 -5.99
C ALA A 59 5.50 12.28 -4.48
N GLU A 60 5.74 11.10 -3.88
CA GLU A 60 6.11 11.00 -2.46
C GLU A 60 7.47 11.64 -2.13
N GLU A 61 8.41 11.67 -3.08
CA GLU A 61 9.69 12.37 -2.92
C GLU A 61 9.52 13.90 -2.91
N GLU A 62 8.55 14.42 -3.67
CA GLU A 62 8.22 15.86 -3.71
C GLU A 62 7.37 16.32 -2.52
N GLU A 63 6.58 15.42 -1.90
CA GLU A 63 5.75 15.71 -0.72
C GLU A 63 6.52 15.69 0.63
N LYS A 64 7.84 15.42 0.61
CA LYS A 64 8.72 15.43 1.80
C LYS A 64 9.34 16.79 2.11
#